data_AF-A0A7L8S2R6-F1
#
_entry.id   AF-A0A7L8S2R6-F1
#
_cell.length_a   1.000
_cell.length_b   1.000
_cell.length_c   1.000
_cell.angle_alpha   90.00
_cell.angle_beta   90.00
_cell.angle_gamma   90.00
#
_symmetry.space_group_name_H-M   'P 1'
#
loop_
_entity.id
_entity.type
_entity.pdbx_description
1 polymer ?
#
loop_
_entity_poly.entity_id
_entity_poly.type
_entity_poly.pdbx_seq_one_letter_code
_entity_poly.pdbx_strand_id
1 'polypeptide(L)'
;MQEGREQKARFQYEQKVAAQQADEAAAASQRDAMARYREGRQLLSQQQAAIAGSGGNMTDPSVIDIMDDTSERVRLAADTDIYKGEQQARGYNDAAKVAGYNAESAMRAARIRAAGSLFSGMSSLFSRFGESNKKTESPTSVALPYGPR
;
A
#
# COMPACT_ATOMS: atom_id res chain seq x y z
N MET A 1 -21.07 11.76 3.27
CA MET A 1 -19.91 12.50 3.83
C MET A 1 -19.24 11.79 5.00
N GLN A 2 -19.96 11.07 5.87
CA GLN A 2 -19.34 10.19 6.88
C GLN A 2 -18.66 8.97 6.25
N GLU A 3 -19.34 8.27 5.34
CA GLU A 3 -18.81 7.08 4.64
C GLU A 3 -17.46 7.34 3.91
N GLY A 4 -17.31 8.51 3.26
CA GLY A 4 -16.05 8.87 2.60
C GLY A 4 -14.90 9.16 3.57
N ARG A 5 -15.21 9.65 4.78
CA ARG A 5 -14.22 9.89 5.84
C ARG A 5 -13.75 8.58 6.45
N GLU A 6 -14.65 7.64 6.66
CA GLU A 6 -14.33 6.29 7.16
C GLU A 6 -13.45 5.53 6.16
N GLN A 7 -13.81 5.54 4.87
CA GLN A 7 -12.99 4.92 3.82
C GLN A 7 -11.61 5.57 3.73
N LYS A 8 -11.53 6.90 3.80
CA LYS A 8 -10.25 7.62 3.83
C LYS A 8 -9.40 7.20 5.03
N ALA A 9 -9.99 7.14 6.22
CA ALA A 9 -9.28 6.75 7.44
C ALA A 9 -8.74 5.32 7.35
N ARG A 10 -9.54 4.41 6.79
CA ARG A 10 -9.12 3.02 6.54
C ARG A 10 -7.92 2.95 5.60
N PHE A 11 -7.98 3.61 4.44
CA PHE A 11 -6.86 3.61 3.50
C PHE A 11 -5.61 4.32 4.04
N GLN A 12 -5.78 5.36 4.86
CA GLN A 12 -4.66 5.99 5.57
C GLN A 12 -4.02 5.07 6.60
N TYR A 13 -4.80 4.24 7.27
CA TYR A 13 -4.28 3.20 8.16
C TYR A 13 -3.50 2.15 7.36
N GLU A 14 -4.08 1.62 6.27
CA GLU A 14 -3.41 0.68 5.37
C GLU A 14 -2.08 1.25 4.82
N GLN A 15 -2.07 2.54 4.46
CA GLN A 15 -0.86 3.25 4.05
C GLN A 15 0.21 3.25 5.15
N LYS A 16 -0.15 3.55 6.40
CA LYS A 16 0.80 3.56 7.52
C LYS A 16 1.36 2.18 7.81
N VAL A 17 0.51 1.15 7.82
CA VAL A 17 0.92 -0.24 8.04
C VAL A 17 1.90 -0.68 6.95
N ALA A 18 1.59 -0.39 5.68
CA ALA A 18 2.49 -0.72 4.58
C ALA A 18 3.82 0.03 4.67
N ALA A 19 3.82 1.32 5.04
CA ALA A 19 5.06 2.07 5.27
C ALA A 19 5.91 1.46 6.41
N GLN A 20 5.28 1.09 7.53
CA GLN A 20 5.97 0.41 8.63
C GLN A 20 6.57 -0.92 8.20
N GLN A 21 5.84 -1.72 7.43
CA GLN A 21 6.34 -2.98 6.88
C GLN A 21 7.53 -2.76 5.93
N ALA A 22 7.54 -1.66 5.17
CA ALA A 22 8.66 -1.31 4.32
C ALA A 22 9.93 -1.03 5.14
N ASP A 23 9.81 -0.22 6.19
CA ASP A 23 10.91 0.12 7.08
C ASP A 23 11.42 -1.12 7.83
N GLU A 24 10.51 -1.98 8.29
CA GLU A 24 10.85 -3.23 8.96
C GLU A 24 11.59 -4.20 8.02
N ALA A 25 11.16 -4.33 6.77
CA ALA A 25 11.82 -5.19 5.78
C ALA A 25 13.24 -4.72 5.46
N ALA A 26 13.43 -3.41 5.29
CA ALA A 26 14.75 -2.82 5.06
C ALA A 26 15.66 -2.95 6.30
N ALA A 27 15.11 -2.74 7.50
CA ALA A 27 15.87 -2.90 8.73
C ALA A 27 16.22 -4.37 9.01
N ALA A 28 15.31 -5.30 8.73
CA ALA A 28 15.54 -6.72 8.86
C ALA A 28 16.66 -7.20 7.93
N SER A 29 16.62 -6.82 6.65
CA SER A 29 17.66 -7.21 5.71
C SER A 29 19.04 -6.66 6.06
N GLN A 30 19.11 -5.43 6.58
CA GLN A 30 20.37 -4.88 7.10
C GLN A 30 20.91 -5.68 8.29
N ARG A 31 20.03 -6.11 9.21
CA ARG A 31 20.43 -6.96 10.34
C ARG A 31 20.94 -8.32 9.86
N ASP A 32 20.26 -8.94 8.91
CA ASP A 32 20.64 -10.23 8.34
C ASP A 32 21.98 -10.13 7.61
N ALA A 33 22.18 -9.09 6.82
CA ALA A 33 23.46 -8.81 6.16
C ALA A 33 24.60 -8.62 7.18
N MET A 34 24.36 -7.90 8.28
CA MET A 34 25.34 -7.78 9.36
C MET A 34 25.64 -9.12 10.03
N ALA A 35 24.66 -10.02 10.14
CA ALA A 35 24.89 -11.37 10.62
C ALA A 35 25.76 -12.17 9.63
N ARG A 36 25.53 -12.05 8.32
CA ARG A 36 26.39 -12.65 7.27
C ARG A 36 27.84 -12.19 7.39
N TYR A 37 28.06 -10.88 7.56
CA TYR A 37 29.41 -10.35 7.72
C TYR A 37 30.11 -10.90 8.98
N ARG A 38 29.39 -11.06 10.09
CA ARG A 38 29.94 -11.66 11.32
C ARG A 38 30.29 -13.13 11.13
N GLU A 39 29.38 -13.88 10.51
CA GLU A 39 29.58 -15.30 10.19
C GLU A 39 30.79 -15.49 9.26
N GLY A 40 30.88 -14.69 8.20
CA GLY A 40 32.02 -14.71 7.28
C GLY A 40 33.35 -14.37 7.96
N ARG A 41 33.36 -13.38 8.85
CA ARG A 41 34.56 -13.04 9.64
C ARG A 41 35.00 -14.19 10.54
N GLN A 42 34.04 -14.90 11.15
CA GLN A 42 34.33 -16.06 11.97
C GLN A 42 34.87 -17.21 11.12
N LEU A 43 34.30 -17.44 9.93
CA LEU A 43 34.77 -18.45 8.99
C LEU A 43 36.21 -18.16 8.52
N LEU A 44 36.51 -16.92 8.13
CA LEU A 44 37.87 -16.50 7.76
C LEU A 44 38.85 -16.67 8.91
N SER A 45 38.44 -16.37 10.15
CA SER A 45 39.26 -16.57 11.33
C SER A 45 39.56 -18.06 11.57
N GLN A 46 38.57 -18.94 11.34
CA GLN A 46 38.76 -20.39 11.42
C GLN A 46 39.70 -20.91 10.32
N GLN A 47 39.55 -20.42 9.08
CA GLN A 47 40.45 -20.76 7.98
C GLN A 47 41.89 -20.36 8.31
N GLN A 48 42.10 -19.11 8.77
CA GLN A 48 43.40 -18.62 9.19
C GLN A 48 44.02 -19.48 10.30
N ALA A 49 43.24 -19.85 11.32
CA ALA A 49 43.71 -20.73 12.40
C ALA A 49 44.05 -22.14 11.91
N ALA A 50 43.27 -22.70 10.99
CA ALA A 50 43.50 -24.02 10.41
C ALA A 50 44.78 -24.05 9.55
N ILE A 51 45.02 -23.00 8.75
CA ILE A 51 46.24 -22.84 7.95
C ILE A 51 47.46 -22.70 8.85
N ALA A 52 47.39 -21.83 9.87
CA ALA A 52 48.48 -21.66 10.83
C ALA A 52 48.77 -22.94 11.62
N GLY A 53 47.72 -23.67 12.03
CA GLY A 53 47.83 -24.91 12.80
C GLY A 53 48.35 -26.11 11.99
N SER A 54 48.14 -26.12 10.67
CA SER A 54 48.68 -27.16 9.77
C SER A 54 50.12 -26.92 9.33
N GLY A 55 50.73 -25.79 9.74
CA GLY A 55 52.04 -25.36 9.27
C GLY A 55 52.01 -24.77 7.84
N GLY A 56 50.83 -24.46 7.32
CA GLY A 56 50.65 -23.84 6.01
C GLY A 56 51.11 -22.39 5.97
N ASN A 57 51.49 -21.91 4.78
CA ASN A 57 51.92 -20.54 4.57
C ASN A 57 50.74 -19.64 4.19
N MET A 58 50.49 -18.59 4.98
CA MET A 58 49.45 -17.59 4.69
C MET A 58 49.75 -16.73 3.45
N THR A 59 50.99 -16.74 2.95
CA THR A 59 51.39 -16.00 1.74
C THR A 59 51.32 -16.85 0.48
N ASP A 60 50.84 -18.09 0.56
CA ASP A 60 50.64 -18.92 -0.63
C ASP A 60 49.49 -18.33 -1.46
N PRO A 61 49.67 -18.10 -2.77
CA PRO A 61 48.61 -17.60 -3.65
C PRO A 61 47.30 -18.40 -3.55
N SER A 62 47.39 -19.73 -3.43
CA SER A 62 46.20 -20.59 -3.33
C SER A 62 45.39 -20.36 -2.05
N VAL A 63 46.06 -20.06 -0.94
CA VAL A 63 45.43 -19.73 0.33
C VAL A 63 44.75 -18.37 0.27
N ILE A 64 45.43 -17.39 -0.33
CA ILE A 64 44.89 -16.04 -0.52
C ILE A 64 43.63 -16.11 -1.41
N ASP A 65 43.69 -16.83 -2.52
CA ASP A 65 42.54 -16.99 -3.44
C ASP A 65 41.32 -17.61 -2.72
N ILE A 66 41.53 -18.62 -1.87
CA ILE A 66 40.43 -19.27 -1.12
C ILE A 66 39.82 -18.31 -0.09
N MET A 67 40.65 -17.52 0.61
CA MET A 67 40.17 -16.55 1.59
C MET A 67 39.44 -15.38 0.91
N ASP A 68 39.93 -14.92 -0.24
CA ASP A 68 39.29 -13.88 -1.03
C ASP A 68 37.95 -14.35 -1.60
N ASP A 69 37.90 -15.56 -2.19
CA ASP A 69 36.65 -16.17 -2.66
C ASP A 69 35.63 -16.34 -1.53
N THR A 70 36.08 -16.74 -0.34
CA THR A 70 35.22 -16.78 0.85
C THR A 70 34.64 -15.41 1.18
N SER A 71 35.48 -14.37 1.19
CA SER A 71 35.07 -13.00 1.47
C SER A 71 34.08 -12.48 0.43
N GLU A 72 34.34 -12.73 -0.85
CA GLU A 72 33.44 -12.36 -1.95
C GLU A 72 32.07 -13.04 -1.82
N ARG A 73 32.04 -14.34 -1.50
CA ARG A 73 30.78 -15.06 -1.28
C ARG A 73 29.97 -14.48 -0.12
N VAL A 74 30.64 -14.13 0.99
CA VAL A 74 29.98 -13.50 2.15
C VAL A 74 29.41 -12.14 1.76
N ARG A 75 30.20 -11.32 1.05
CA ARG A 75 29.76 -10.01 0.58
C ARG A 75 28.57 -10.12 -0.36
N LEU A 76 28.65 -11.01 -1.35
CA LEU A 76 27.57 -11.24 -2.30
C LEU A 76 26.28 -11.70 -1.59
N ALA A 77 26.39 -12.60 -0.61
CA ALA A 77 25.25 -13.04 0.19
C ALA A 77 24.64 -11.88 0.99
N ALA A 78 25.47 -11.07 1.65
CA ALA A 78 25.01 -9.91 2.42
C ALA A 78 24.33 -8.87 1.52
N ASP A 79 24.94 -8.53 0.39
CA ASP A 79 24.39 -7.57 -0.59
C ASP A 79 23.08 -8.10 -1.19
N THR A 80 22.99 -9.41 -1.43
CA THR A 80 21.76 -10.07 -1.87
C THR A 80 20.66 -9.97 -0.83
N ASP A 81 20.98 -10.16 0.46
CA ASP A 81 20.00 -10.06 1.55
C ASP A 81 19.49 -8.62 1.68
N ILE A 82 20.37 -7.62 1.64
CA ILE A 82 20.00 -6.19 1.60
C ILE A 82 19.05 -5.92 0.43
N TYR A 83 19.44 -6.32 -0.78
CA TYR A 83 18.68 -6.07 -1.99
C TYR A 83 17.30 -6.72 -1.98
N LYS A 84 17.17 -7.93 -1.41
CA LYS A 84 15.86 -8.58 -1.21
C LYS A 84 14.97 -7.76 -0.28
N GLY A 85 15.50 -7.27 0.84
CA GLY A 85 14.75 -6.41 1.75
C GLY A 85 14.34 -5.08 1.11
N GLU A 86 15.22 -4.46 0.33
CA GLU A 86 14.89 -3.26 -0.44
C GLU A 86 13.78 -3.51 -1.46
N GLN A 87 13.81 -4.65 -2.16
CA GLN A 87 12.73 -5.01 -3.07
C GLN A 87 11.40 -5.20 -2.35
N GLN A 88 11.39 -5.87 -1.20
CA GLN A 88 10.19 -6.00 -0.37
C GLN A 88 9.70 -4.63 0.10
N ALA A 89 10.60 -3.78 0.59
CA ALA A 89 10.30 -2.41 1.00
C ALA A 89 9.72 -1.58 -0.15
N ARG A 90 10.23 -1.71 -1.38
CA ARG A 90 9.65 -1.08 -2.57
C ARG A 90 8.21 -1.55 -2.80
N GLY A 91 7.94 -2.86 -2.73
CA GLY A 91 6.59 -3.41 -2.86
C GLY A 91 5.61 -2.85 -1.82
N TYR A 92 6.03 -2.78 -0.56
CA TYR A 92 5.23 -2.19 0.51
C TYR A 92 5.02 -0.68 0.33
N ASN A 93 6.04 0.06 -0.10
CA ASN A 93 5.92 1.47 -0.41
C ASN A 93 4.95 1.73 -1.57
N ASP A 94 4.93 0.87 -2.58
CA ASP A 94 3.98 1.00 -3.67
C ASP A 94 2.55 0.67 -3.22
N ALA A 95 2.36 -0.34 -2.36
CA ALA A 95 1.08 -0.58 -1.69
C ALA A 95 0.62 0.63 -0.86
N ALA A 96 1.54 1.27 -0.14
CA ALA A 96 1.26 2.49 0.63
C ALA A 96 0.84 3.67 -0.25
N LYS A 97 1.48 3.85 -1.42
CA LYS A 97 1.08 4.87 -2.42
C LYS A 97 -0.30 4.58 -2.98
N VAL A 98 -0.58 3.32 -3.37
CA VAL A 98 -1.88 2.90 -3.89
C VAL A 98 -2.99 3.15 -2.86
N ALA A 99 -2.76 2.80 -1.60
CA ALA A 99 -3.68 3.11 -0.50
C ALA A 99 -3.93 4.62 -0.38
N GLY A 100 -2.88 5.45 -0.50
CA GLY A 100 -3.01 6.91 -0.57
C GLY A 100 -3.91 7.40 -1.70
N TYR A 101 -3.70 6.92 -2.93
CA TYR A 101 -4.55 7.25 -4.08
C TYR A 101 -6.00 6.81 -3.89
N ASN A 102 -6.22 5.64 -3.30
CA ASN A 102 -7.55 5.13 -2.98
C ASN A 102 -8.24 6.00 -1.92
N ALA A 103 -7.51 6.50 -0.91
CA ALA A 103 -8.04 7.41 0.10
C ALA A 103 -8.56 8.72 -0.50
N GLU A 104 -7.79 9.31 -1.43
CA GLU A 104 -8.19 10.53 -2.13
C GLU A 104 -9.39 10.30 -3.07
N SER A 105 -9.36 9.18 -3.80
CA SER A 105 -10.43 8.79 -4.71
C SER A 105 -11.74 8.52 -3.97
N ALA A 106 -11.69 7.85 -2.81
CA ALA A 106 -12.85 7.63 -1.95
C ALA A 106 -13.48 8.96 -1.48
N MET A 107 -12.66 9.95 -1.12
CA MET A 107 -13.15 11.29 -0.77
C MET A 107 -13.80 12.00 -1.95
N ARG A 108 -13.20 11.93 -3.15
CA ARG A 108 -13.78 12.50 -4.38
C ARG A 108 -15.11 11.83 -4.72
N ALA A 109 -15.14 10.50 -4.72
CA ALA A 109 -16.35 9.72 -4.98
C ALA A 109 -17.45 10.03 -3.97
N ALA A 110 -17.13 10.15 -2.68
CA ALA A 110 -18.08 10.52 -1.64
C ALA A 110 -18.65 11.94 -1.83
N ARG A 111 -17.83 12.89 -2.30
CA ARG A 111 -18.30 14.25 -2.65
C ARG A 111 -19.22 14.23 -3.87
N ILE A 112 -18.86 13.49 -4.91
CA ILE A 112 -19.68 13.36 -6.12
C ILE A 112 -21.02 12.68 -5.79
N ARG A 113 -21.00 11.58 -5.02
CA ARG A 113 -22.23 10.91 -4.56
C ARG A 113 -23.10 11.82 -3.72
N ALA A 114 -22.52 12.61 -2.82
CA ALA A 114 -23.27 13.56 -2.01
C ALA A 114 -23.93 14.66 -2.87
N ALA A 115 -23.22 15.17 -3.88
CA ALA A 115 -23.78 16.14 -4.83
C ALA A 115 -24.90 15.51 -5.70
N GLY A 116 -24.66 14.30 -6.21
CA GLY A 116 -25.64 13.55 -7.00
C GLY A 116 -26.89 13.18 -6.20
N SER A 117 -26.75 12.76 -4.95
CA SER A 117 -27.88 12.46 -4.07
C SER A 117 -28.67 13.71 -3.69
N LEU A 118 -28.01 14.85 -3.51
CA LEU A 118 -28.67 16.16 -3.36
C LEU A 118 -29.47 16.51 -4.61
N PHE A 119 -28.89 16.34 -5.80
CA PHE A 119 -29.54 16.68 -7.06
C PHE A 119 -30.72 15.75 -7.37
N SER A 120 -30.58 14.43 -7.16
CA SER A 120 -31.66 13.45 -7.32
C SER A 120 -32.76 13.63 -6.25
N GLY A 121 -32.40 13.97 -5.02
CA GLY A 121 -33.36 14.33 -3.98
C GLY A 121 -34.19 15.56 -4.37
N MET A 122 -33.53 16.57 -4.93
CA MET A 122 -34.21 17.79 -5.39
C MET A 122 -35.05 17.56 -6.66
N SER A 123 -34.58 16.74 -7.62
CA SER A 123 -35.36 16.41 -8.82
C SER A 123 -36.57 15.56 -8.49
N SER A 124 -36.47 14.61 -7.55
CA SER A 124 -37.59 13.78 -7.13
C SER A 124 -38.63 14.60 -6.34
N LEU A 125 -38.21 15.53 -5.48
CA LEU A 125 -39.11 16.47 -4.83
C LEU A 125 -39.81 17.39 -5.84
N PHE A 126 -39.06 17.97 -6.77
CA PHE A 126 -39.61 18.84 -7.83
C PHE A 126 -40.57 18.08 -8.74
N SER A 127 -40.22 16.86 -9.17
CA SER A 127 -41.08 16.03 -10.00
C SER A 127 -42.35 15.63 -9.25
N ARG A 128 -42.24 15.31 -7.96
CA ARG A 128 -43.40 14.93 -7.14
C ARG A 128 -44.31 16.12 -6.84
N PHE A 129 -43.77 17.31 -6.56
CA PHE A 129 -44.57 18.54 -6.42
C PHE A 129 -45.17 18.99 -7.76
N GLY A 130 -44.41 18.89 -8.85
CA GLY A 130 -44.88 19.20 -10.21
C GLY A 130 -45.96 18.24 -10.71
N GLU A 131 -45.84 16.94 -10.45
CA GLU A 131 -46.90 15.96 -10.72
C GLU A 131 -48.13 16.17 -9.84
N SER A 132 -47.95 16.61 -8.60
CA SER A 132 -49.06 16.91 -7.68
C SER A 132 -49.87 18.14 -8.15
N ASN A 133 -49.19 19.16 -8.70
CA ASN A 133 -49.85 20.28 -9.38
C ASN A 133 -50.53 19.85 -10.69
N LYS A 134 -49.94 18.95 -11.47
CA LYS A 134 -50.59 18.44 -12.70
C LYS A 134 -51.81 17.55 -12.45
N LYS A 135 -51.83 16.76 -11.36
CA LYS A 135 -52.98 15.92 -11.01
C LYS A 135 -54.17 16.72 -10.46
N THR A 136 -53.93 17.91 -9.89
CA THR A 136 -55.00 18.81 -9.41
C THR A 136 -55.62 19.68 -10.50
N GLU A 137 -55.03 19.73 -11.70
CA GLU A 137 -55.64 20.31 -12.92
C GLU A 137 -56.46 19.29 -13.74
N SER A 138 -57.06 18.30 -13.09
CA SER A 138 -58.16 17.55 -13.74
C SER A 138 -59.39 18.47 -13.75
N PRO A 139 -59.95 18.84 -14.91
CA PRO A 139 -61.02 19.82 -14.97
C PRO A 139 -62.23 19.27 -14.22
N THR A 140 -62.59 19.89 -13.10
CA THR A 140 -63.90 19.74 -12.48
C THR A 140 -64.94 20.15 -13.52
N SER A 141 -65.52 19.18 -14.23
CA SER A 141 -66.74 19.36 -14.98
C SER A 141 -67.86 19.67 -13.99
N VAL A 142 -68.12 20.97 -13.80
CA VAL A 142 -69.31 21.42 -13.09
C VAL A 142 -70.51 21.07 -13.97
N ALA A 143 -71.17 19.95 -13.66
CA ALA A 143 -72.49 19.64 -14.19
C ALA A 143 -73.48 20.67 -13.61
N LEU A 144 -73.91 21.62 -14.45
CA LEU A 144 -74.94 22.60 -14.09
C LEU A 144 -76.29 21.88 -13.88
N PRO A 145 -76.96 22.06 -12.73
CA PRO A 145 -78.30 21.55 -12.51
C PRO A 145 -79.34 22.53 -13.08
N TYR A 146 -80.38 21.98 -13.72
CA TYR A 146 -81.58 22.63 -14.28
C TYR A 146 -81.51 23.22 -15.71
N GLY A 147 -82.38 22.67 -16.58
CA GLY A 147 -82.77 23.22 -17.90
C GLY A 147 -83.77 24.39 -17.78
N PRO A 148 -84.32 24.90 -18.90
CA PRO A 148 -85.68 24.46 -19.27
C PRO A 148 -86.05 24.46 -20.77
N ARG A 149 -87.03 23.59 -21.07
CA ARG A 149 -88.05 23.59 -22.14
C ARG A 149 -87.65 23.26 -23.58
#